data_AF-A0AAN9LYP2-F1
#
_entry.id   AF-A0AAN9LYP2-F1
#
_cell.length_a   1.000
_cell.length_b   1.000
_cell.length_c   1.000
_cell.angle_alpha   90.00
_cell.angle_beta   90.00
_cell.angle_gamma   90.00
#
_symmetry.space_group_name_H-M   'P 1'
#
loop_
_entity.id
_entity.type
_entity.pdbx_description
1 polymer ?
#
loop_
_entity_poly.entity_id
_entity_poly.type
_entity_poly.pdbx_seq_one_letter_code
_entity_poly.pdbx_strand_id
1 'polypeptide(L)'
;MGIGEAFVEVAKIEFFYDQAPESMKSLGTSYSLTSVGVGNFISTFLLNVVAHITAKYSHKGWILNNLNASRLDYYYVFLAVLSFLNLILFMIVTKYFEYRAEISDSIDILAEELKEKTTNVTSKVT
;
A
#
# COMPACT_ATOMS: atom_id res chain seq x y z
N MET A 1 5.89 -11.92 -9.49
CA MET A 1 5.48 -13.09 -8.70
C MET A 1 6.65 -13.62 -7.90
N GLY A 2 6.67 -13.31 -6.60
CA GLY A 2 7.66 -13.76 -5.63
C GLY A 2 7.09 -13.67 -4.21
N ILE A 3 7.88 -14.04 -3.20
CA ILE A 3 7.41 -14.12 -1.81
C ILE A 3 6.83 -12.80 -1.28
N GLY A 4 7.41 -11.66 -1.64
CA GLY A 4 6.94 -10.35 -1.17
C GLY A 4 5.55 -10.00 -1.71
N GLU A 5 5.25 -10.36 -2.96
CA GLU A 5 3.93 -10.14 -3.56
C GLU A 5 2.86 -10.98 -2.87
N ALA A 6 3.18 -12.23 -2.49
CA ALA A 6 2.26 -13.08 -1.75
C ALA A 6 1.92 -12.50 -0.36
N PHE A 7 2.91 -12.02 0.38
CA PHE A 7 2.68 -11.39 1.68
C PHE A 7 1.86 -10.10 1.57
N VAL A 8 2.18 -9.24 0.60
CA VAL A 8 1.46 -7.98 0.42
C VAL A 8 0.01 -8.22 0.02
N GLU A 9 -0.26 -9.15 -0.90
CA GLU A 9 -1.61 -9.41 -1.37
C GLU A 9 -2.50 -9.97 -0.25
N VAL A 10 -1.99 -10.93 0.53
CA VAL A 10 -2.73 -11.50 1.67
C VAL A 10 -3.01 -10.43 2.72
N ALA A 11 -1.99 -9.67 3.15
CA ALA A 11 -2.15 -8.64 4.17
C ALA A 11 -3.14 -7.54 3.72
N LYS A 12 -3.10 -7.16 2.44
CA LYS A 12 -3.98 -6.13 1.87
C LYS A 12 -5.43 -6.60 1.82
N ILE A 13 -5.66 -7.86 1.43
CA ILE A 13 -6.99 -8.48 1.40
C ILE A 13 -7.54 -8.58 2.83
N GLU A 14 -6.82 -9.18 3.77
CA GLU A 14 -7.28 -9.34 5.16
C GLU A 14 -7.63 -7.99 5.80
N PHE A 15 -6.74 -6.99 5.67
CA PHE A 15 -7.01 -5.65 6.18
C PHE A 15 -8.25 -5.01 5.54
N PHE A 16 -8.43 -5.16 4.23
CA PHE A 16 -9.57 -4.58 3.53
C PHE A 16 -10.88 -5.25 3.94
N TYR A 17 -10.89 -6.58 4.13
CA TYR A 17 -12.06 -7.30 4.61
C TYR A 17 -12.43 -6.94 6.05
N ASP A 18 -11.45 -6.67 6.92
CA ASP A 18 -11.67 -6.23 8.31
C ASP A 18 -12.20 -4.79 8.40
N GLN A 19 -11.82 -3.90 7.46
CA GLN A 19 -12.12 -2.47 7.55
C GLN A 19 -13.28 -2.01 6.63
N ALA A 20 -13.69 -2.79 5.64
CA ALA A 20 -14.69 -2.38 4.65
C ALA A 20 -16.10 -2.93 4.95
N PRO A 21 -17.15 -2.10 4.88
CA PRO A 21 -18.54 -2.56 4.96
C PRO A 21 -18.90 -3.44 3.75
N GLU A 22 -19.84 -4.38 3.91
CA GLU A 22 -20.16 -5.42 2.90
C GLU A 22 -20.47 -4.86 1.49
N SER A 23 -21.09 -3.68 1.40
CA SER A 23 -21.44 -3.03 0.14
C SER A 23 -20.25 -2.43 -0.64
N MET A 24 -19.09 -2.23 0.00
CA MET A 24 -17.91 -1.62 -0.63
C MET A 24 -16.89 -2.65 -1.14
N LYS A 25 -17.13 -3.94 -0.91
CA LYS A 25 -16.19 -5.01 -1.28
C LYS A 25 -15.93 -5.08 -2.80
N SER A 26 -16.98 -4.92 -3.62
CA SER A 26 -16.85 -4.93 -5.09
C SER A 26 -16.08 -3.72 -5.64
N LEU A 27 -16.23 -2.54 -5.02
CA LEU A 27 -15.47 -1.34 -5.37
C LEU A 27 -13.99 -1.50 -5.02
N GLY A 28 -13.67 -2.12 -3.88
CA GLY A 28 -12.29 -2.44 -3.49
C GLY A 28 -11.57 -3.34 -4.49
N THR A 29 -12.22 -4.43 -4.91
CA THR A 29 -11.66 -5.35 -5.93
C THR A 29 -11.47 -4.64 -7.27
N SER A 30 -12.44 -3.84 -7.71
CA SER A 30 -12.36 -3.06 -8.95
C SER A 30 -11.23 -2.03 -8.91
N TYR A 31 -11.05 -1.36 -7.76
CA TYR A 31 -9.96 -0.43 -7.52
C TYR A 31 -8.60 -1.14 -7.53
N SER A 32 -8.48 -2.30 -6.87
CA SER A 32 -7.24 -3.08 -6.86
C SER A 32 -6.84 -3.51 -8.27
N LEU A 33 -7.78 -4.04 -9.05
CA LEU A 33 -7.54 -4.45 -10.44
C LEU A 33 -7.14 -3.26 -11.33
N THR A 34 -7.82 -2.12 -11.15
CA THR A 34 -7.48 -0.89 -11.87
C THR A 34 -6.08 -0.40 -11.50
N SER A 35 -5.71 -0.47 -10.22
CA SER A 35 -4.37 -0.13 -9.74
C SER A 35 -3.28 -0.98 -10.40
N VAL A 36 -3.50 -2.29 -10.55
CA VAL A 36 -2.60 -3.19 -11.29
C VAL A 36 -2.49 -2.78 -12.76
N GLY A 37 -3.62 -2.48 -13.42
CA GLY A 37 -3.63 -1.98 -14.80
C GLY A 37 -2.84 -0.69 -14.98
N VAL A 38 -3.06 0.29 -14.10
CA VAL A 38 -2.31 1.55 -14.05
C VAL A 38 -0.82 1.29 -13.82
N GLY A 39 -0.46 0.35 -12.95
CA GLY A 39 0.93 -0.06 -12.73
C GLY A 39 1.63 -0.57 -13.98
N ASN A 40 0.93 -1.34 -14.82
CA ASN A 40 1.45 -1.80 -16.11
C ASN A 40 1.69 -0.64 -17.10
N PHE A 41 0.76 0.32 -17.16
CA PHE A 41 0.93 1.52 -17.98
C PHE A 41 2.13 2.35 -17.51
N ILE A 42 2.25 2.57 -16.20
CA ILE A 42 3.39 3.29 -15.61
C ILE A 42 4.70 2.55 -15.91
N SER A 43 4.73 1.22 -15.80
CA SER A 43 5.92 0.42 -16.11
C SER A 43 6.37 0.61 -17.56
N THR A 44 5.43 0.56 -18.50
CA THR A 44 5.72 0.79 -19.93
C THR A 44 6.16 2.22 -20.19
N PHE A 45 5.51 3.19 -19.55
CA PHE A 45 5.86 4.60 -19.66
C PHE A 45 7.28 4.88 -19.14
N LEU A 46 7.62 4.39 -17.95
CA LEU A 46 8.96 4.53 -17.37
C LEU A 46 10.02 3.90 -18.27
N LEU A 47 9.77 2.70 -18.79
CA LEU A 47 10.68 2.03 -19.71
C LEU A 47 10.94 2.89 -20.96
N ASN A 48 9.88 3.40 -21.60
CA ASN A 48 10.01 4.26 -22.78
C ASN A 48 10.75 5.57 -22.49
N VAL A 49 10.45 6.22 -21.37
CA VAL A 49 11.11 7.47 -20.96
C VAL A 49 12.60 7.22 -20.70
N VAL A 50 12.95 6.18 -19.94
CA VAL A 50 14.35 5.84 -19.66
C VAL A 50 15.08 5.44 -20.95
N ALA A 51 14.46 4.64 -21.82
CA ALA A 51 15.05 4.28 -23.11
C ALA A 51 15.31 5.52 -23.97
N HIS A 52 14.37 6.46 -24.04
CA HIS A 52 14.50 7.68 -24.85
C HIS A 52 15.58 8.62 -24.30
N ILE A 53 15.58 8.87 -22.98
CA ILE A 53 16.57 9.73 -22.32
C ILE A 53 17.96 9.11 -22.48
N THR A 54 18.11 7.82 -22.16
CA THR A 54 19.42 7.17 -22.19
C THR A 54 19.98 7.02 -23.61
N ALA A 55 19.13 6.85 -24.62
CA ALA A 55 19.54 6.85 -26.02
C ALA A 55 20.04 8.22 -26.50
N LYS A 56 19.50 9.32 -25.94
CA LYS A 56 19.93 10.69 -26.26
C LYS A 56 21.25 11.06 -25.60
N TYR A 57 21.50 10.58 -24.37
CA TYR A 57 22.70 10.91 -23.60
C TYR A 57 23.86 9.91 -23.77
N SER A 58 23.58 8.67 -24.16
CA SER A 58 24.58 7.62 -24.37
C SER A 58 24.44 7.07 -25.78
N HIS A 59 25.56 6.99 -26.52
CA HIS A 59 25.60 6.45 -27.89
C HIS A 59 25.04 5.01 -28.03
N LYS A 60 24.86 4.29 -26.92
CA LYS A 60 24.26 2.95 -26.91
C LYS A 60 22.96 2.84 -26.09
N GLY A 61 22.55 3.79 -25.25
CA GLY A 61 21.37 3.67 -24.38
C GLY A 61 21.51 2.59 -23.28
N TRP A 62 20.56 2.51 -22.34
CA TRP A 62 20.56 1.47 -21.29
C TRP A 62 19.78 0.22 -21.69
N ILE A 63 18.74 0.39 -22.52
CA ILE A 63 17.84 -0.66 -22.98
C ILE A 63 18.06 -0.85 -24.49
N LEU A 64 18.70 -1.96 -24.87
CA LEU A 64 18.99 -2.32 -26.27
C LEU A 64 18.32 -3.64 -26.63
N ASN A 65 18.10 -3.87 -27.94
CA ASN A 65 17.63 -5.15 -28.46
C ASN A 65 18.58 -6.32 -28.17
N ASN A 66 19.87 -6.05 -27.90
CA ASN A 66 20.83 -7.07 -27.48
C ASN A 66 21.02 -7.00 -25.96
N LEU A 67 20.50 -7.99 -25.25
CA LEU A 67 20.54 -8.08 -23.79
C LEU A 67 21.97 -8.05 -23.24
N ASN A 68 22.92 -8.72 -23.90
CA ASN A 68 24.33 -8.77 -23.48
C ASN A 68 25.04 -7.41 -23.60
N ALA A 69 24.53 -6.52 -24.45
CA ALA A 69 25.03 -5.15 -24.60
C ALA A 69 24.21 -4.13 -23.82
N SER A 70 23.08 -4.55 -23.22
CA SER A 70 22.17 -3.70 -22.47
C SER A 70 22.66 -3.53 -21.05
N ARG A 71 22.59 -2.30 -20.54
CA ARG A 71 22.94 -1.99 -19.15
C ARG A 71 21.68 -1.94 -18.28
N LEU A 72 21.10 -3.13 -18.10
CA LEU A 72 19.87 -3.34 -17.32
C LEU A 72 20.08 -3.12 -15.82
N ASP A 73 21.31 -3.29 -15.35
CA ASP A 73 21.74 -2.97 -13.99
C ASP A 73 21.34 -1.54 -13.59
N TYR A 74 21.60 -0.53 -14.42
CA TYR A 74 21.20 0.84 -14.13
C TYR A 74 19.68 1.04 -14.10
N TYR A 75 18.94 0.33 -14.96
CA TYR A 75 17.48 0.38 -14.95
C TYR A 75 16.91 -0.22 -13.66
N TYR A 76 17.45 -1.36 -13.20
CA TYR A 76 17.03 -1.96 -11.93
C TYR A 76 17.43 -1.14 -10.71
N VAL A 77 18.62 -0.51 -10.72
CA VAL A 77 19.02 0.44 -9.66
C VAL A 77 18.07 1.65 -9.63
N PHE A 78 17.70 2.18 -10.80
CA PHE A 78 16.70 3.25 -10.88
C PHE A 78 15.35 2.82 -10.28
N LEU A 79 14.86 1.62 -10.62
CA LEU A 79 13.65 1.08 -10.01
C LEU A 79 13.79 0.89 -8.49
N ALA A 80 14.95 0.44 -8.01
CA ALA A 80 15.20 0.27 -6.58
C ALA A 80 15.13 1.60 -5.81
N VAL A 81 15.71 2.67 -6.37
CA VAL A 81 15.61 4.03 -5.80
C VAL A 81 14.15 4.50 -5.79
N LEU A 82 13.41 4.27 -6.88
CA LEU A 82 11.99 4.64 -6.96
C LEU A 82 11.15 3.87 -5.92
N SER A 83 11.40 2.57 -5.74
CA SER A 83 10.75 1.75 -4.70
C SER A 83 11.10 2.22 -3.29
N PHE A 84 12.35 2.63 -3.05
CA PHE A 84 12.76 3.18 -1.76
C PHE A 84 12.04 4.51 -1.44
N LEU A 85 11.90 5.39 -2.43
CA LEU A 85 11.11 6.62 -2.28
C LEU A 85 9.62 6.31 -2.02
N ASN A 86 9.06 5.31 -2.72
CA ASN A 86 7.69 4.84 -2.47
C ASN A 86 7.52 4.35 -1.02
N LEU A 87 8.50 3.62 -0.47
CA LEU A 87 8.48 3.18 0.92
C LEU A 87 8.50 4.35 1.90
N ILE A 88 9.31 5.39 1.64
CA ILE A 88 9.33 6.60 2.48
C ILE A 88 7.96 7.28 2.46
N LEU A 89 7.35 7.44 1.28
CA LEU A 89 6.02 8.01 1.16
C LEU A 89 4.97 7.17 1.90
N PHE A 90 5.05 5.84 1.80
CA PHE A 90 4.19 4.94 2.55
C PHE A 90 4.36 5.14 4.06
N MET A 91 5.59 5.18 4.59
CA MET A 91 5.84 5.43 6.02
C MET A 91 5.27 6.78 6.49
N ILE A 92 5.39 7.82 5.67
CA ILE A 92 4.79 9.13 5.94
C ILE A 92 3.27 8.98 6.04
N VAL A 93 2.63 8.39 5.03
CA VAL A 93 1.17 8.21 5.01
C VAL A 93 0.71 7.39 6.22
N THR A 94 1.35 6.27 6.53
CA THR A 94 1.02 5.45 7.70
C THR A 94 1.17 6.23 9.01
N LYS A 95 2.17 7.10 9.14
CA LYS A 95 2.34 7.95 10.33
C LYS A 95 1.22 8.97 10.49
N TYR A 96 0.68 9.48 9.38
CA TYR A 96 -0.46 10.41 9.38
C TYR A 96 -1.82 9.71 9.33
N PHE A 97 -1.83 8.39 9.14
CA PHE A 97 -3.05 7.59 9.13
C PHE A 97 -3.47 7.35 10.57
N GLU A 98 -4.41 8.17 11.07
CA GLU A 98 -5.06 7.92 12.36
C GLU A 98 -5.81 6.60 12.30
N TYR A 99 -5.39 5.65 13.14
CA TYR A 99 -6.15 4.45 13.42
C TYR A 99 -7.42 4.85 14.19
N ARG A 100 -8.52 4.96 13.44
CA ARG A 100 -9.93 5.16 13.85
C ARG A 100 -10.18 5.67 15.29
N ALA A 101 -10.62 6.92 15.36
CA ALA A 101 -11.39 7.48 16.47
C ALA A 101 -12.56 6.58 16.93
N GLU A 102 -13.13 5.74 16.05
CA GLU A 102 -14.20 4.79 16.41
C GLU A 102 -13.81 3.72 17.44
N ILE A 103 -12.54 3.29 17.48
CA ILE A 103 -12.09 2.30 18.48
C ILE A 103 -11.88 2.99 19.83
N SER A 104 -11.39 4.24 19.84
CA SER A 104 -11.36 5.05 21.05
C SER A 104 -12.77 5.29 21.57
N ASP A 105 -13.69 5.76 20.72
CA ASP A 105 -15.09 6.03 21.09
C ASP A 105 -15.76 4.75 21.62
N SER A 106 -15.54 3.60 20.98
CA SER A 106 -16.12 2.33 21.45
C SER A 106 -15.53 1.87 22.79
N ILE A 107 -14.23 2.07 23.03
CA ILE A 107 -13.59 1.75 24.32
C ILE A 107 -14.09 2.70 25.41
N ASP A 108 -14.25 3.98 25.10
CA ASP A 108 -14.74 4.98 26.03
C ASP A 108 -16.21 4.72 26.43
N ILE A 109 -17.07 4.38 25.46
CA ILE A 109 -18.47 3.99 25.72
C ILE A 109 -18.54 2.71 26.58
N LEU A 110 -17.74 1.70 26.27
CA LEU A 110 -17.70 0.45 27.06
C LEU A 110 -17.16 0.69 28.48
N ALA A 111 -16.18 1.57 28.64
CA ALA A 111 -15.66 1.96 29.96
C ALA A 111 -16.73 2.69 30.79
N GLU A 112 -17.54 3.53 30.15
CA GLU A 112 -18.63 4.25 30.81
C GLU A 112 -19.79 3.31 31.21
N GLU A 113 -20.19 2.37 30.34
CA GLU A 113 -21.17 1.33 30.66
C GLU A 113 -20.71 0.43 31.82
N LEU A 114 -19.44 0.01 31.84
CA LEU A 114 -18.88 -0.81 32.93
C LEU A 114 -18.86 -0.05 34.26
N LYS A 115 -18.58 1.25 34.23
CA LYS A 115 -18.57 2.12 35.41
C LYS A 115 -19.99 2.30 35.97
N GLU A 116 -20.98 2.52 35.11
CA GLU A 116 -22.39 2.60 35.50
C GLU A 116 -22.87 1.28 36.11
N LYS A 117 -22.55 0.16 35.46
CA LYS A 117 -22.95 -1.18 35.91
C LYS A 117 -22.32 -1.55 37.25
N THR A 118 -21.06 -1.18 37.47
CA THR A 118 -20.37 -1.42 38.75
C THR A 118 -20.99 -0.57 39.86
N THR A 119 -21.26 0.73 39.60
CA THR A 119 -21.86 1.64 40.59
C THR A 119 -23.26 1.20 41.01
N ASN A 120 -24.07 0.72 40.06
CA ASN A 120 -25.40 0.17 40.33
C ASN A 120 -25.39 -1.17 41.08
N VAL A 121 -24.32 -1.95 40.95
CA VAL A 121 -24.15 -3.19 41.72
C VAL A 121 -23.75 -2.88 43.16
N THR A 122 -22.85 -1.92 43.39
CA THR A 122 -22.41 -1.54 44.74
C THR A 122 -23.54 -0.89 45.56
N SER A 123 -24.44 -0.15 44.92
CA SER A 123 -25.58 0.50 45.60
C SER A 123 -26.72 -0.46 45.96
N LYS A 124 -26.79 -1.64 45.34
CA LYS A 124 -27.79 -2.69 45.65
C LYS A 124 -27.38 -3.63 46.78
N VAL A 125 -26.11 -3.61 47.19
CA VAL A 125 -25.53 -4.53 48.19
C VAL A 125 -25.43 -3.89 49.59
N THR A 126 -25.75 -2.60 49.71
CA THR A 126 -25.89 -1.88 51.00
C THR A 126 -27.36 -1.58 51.27
#